data_AF-A0A366GQT3-F1
#
_entry.id   AF-A0A366GQT3-F1
#
_cell.length_a   1.000
_cell.length_b   1.000
_cell.length_c   1.000
_cell.angle_alpha   90.00
_cell.angle_beta   90.00
_cell.angle_gamma   90.00
#
_symmetry.space_group_name_H-M   'P 1'
#
loop_
_entity.id
_entity.type
_entity.pdbx_description
1 polymer ?
#
loop_
_entity_poly.entity_id
_entity_poly.type
_entity_poly.pdbx_seq_one_letter_code
_entity_poly.pdbx_strand_id
1 'polypeptide(L)'
;MRLTRSFSIFLALTLVPVLAWADINPGLYQEYQELLTKYLTEQTLPGNGLVSAFDYDAAMADDELAKTLVSQRQALEQFDPETLEGREESVAFWVNAYNFFMLAQILTERPDGELISSVWDYGGRLNPFVDSIFERKKFVVGCKRLSLDGIEKGILLGKEYQSRGWKDARVHFVVNCASVGCPPLRKQI
;
A
#
# COMPACT_ATOMS: atom_id res chain seq x y z
N MET A 1 -47.38 45.70 -32.97
CA MET A 1 -45.94 45.56 -33.27
C MET A 1 -45.22 45.23 -31.96
N ARG A 2 -44.98 43.95 -31.66
CA ARG A 2 -44.26 43.51 -30.44
C ARG A 2 -42.95 42.87 -30.89
N LEU A 3 -41.82 43.51 -30.57
CA LEU A 3 -40.48 42.95 -30.78
C LEU A 3 -40.18 41.93 -29.67
N THR A 4 -39.86 40.71 -30.05
CA THR A 4 -39.26 39.70 -29.16
C THR A 4 -37.74 39.83 -29.23
N ARG A 5 -37.09 40.11 -28.08
CA ARG A 5 -35.63 40.07 -27.94
C ARG A 5 -35.20 38.65 -27.63
N SER A 6 -34.50 37.98 -28.55
CA SER A 6 -33.81 36.71 -28.27
C SER A 6 -32.57 36.98 -27.44
N PHE A 7 -32.49 36.36 -26.26
CA PHE A 7 -31.28 36.34 -25.42
C PHE A 7 -30.46 35.10 -25.81
N SER A 8 -29.33 35.30 -26.48
CA SER A 8 -28.37 34.22 -26.74
C SER A 8 -27.47 34.05 -25.51
N ILE A 9 -27.58 32.92 -24.83
CA ILE A 9 -26.66 32.54 -23.74
C ILE A 9 -25.43 31.88 -24.38
N PHE A 10 -24.28 32.56 -24.30
CA PHE A 10 -22.99 31.97 -24.60
C PHE A 10 -22.55 31.11 -23.41
N LEU A 11 -22.52 29.78 -23.59
CA LEU A 11 -21.94 28.85 -22.63
C LEU A 11 -20.42 28.82 -22.82
N ALA A 12 -19.69 29.52 -21.95
CA ALA A 12 -18.24 29.46 -21.90
C ALA A 12 -17.81 28.13 -21.25
N LEU A 13 -17.35 27.19 -22.07
CA LEU A 13 -16.76 25.92 -21.62
C LEU A 13 -15.37 26.22 -21.04
N THR A 14 -15.27 26.33 -19.71
CA THR A 14 -13.97 26.43 -19.04
C THR A 14 -13.37 25.03 -18.95
N LEU A 15 -12.35 24.77 -19.75
CA LEU A 15 -11.52 23.58 -19.61
C LEU A 15 -10.70 23.73 -18.32
N VAL A 16 -11.18 23.13 -17.24
CA VAL A 16 -10.35 22.91 -16.05
C VAL A 16 -9.37 21.78 -16.41
N PRO A 17 -8.05 21.98 -16.32
CA PRO A 17 -7.11 20.90 -16.51
C PRO A 17 -7.30 19.92 -15.35
N VAL A 18 -7.93 18.78 -15.65
CA VAL A 18 -7.98 17.65 -14.73
C VAL A 18 -6.55 17.15 -14.58
N LEU A 19 -5.92 17.46 -13.45
CA LEU A 19 -4.76 16.72 -12.97
C LEU A 19 -5.25 15.30 -12.66
N ALA A 20 -5.28 14.46 -13.69
CA ALA A 20 -5.55 13.03 -13.55
C ALA A 20 -4.31 12.39 -12.93
N TRP A 21 -4.18 12.53 -11.62
CA TRP A 21 -3.40 11.58 -10.85
C TRP A 21 -4.35 10.42 -10.64
N ALA A 22 -4.23 9.42 -11.50
CA ALA A 22 -5.01 8.20 -11.40
C ALA A 22 -4.63 7.55 -10.07
N ASP A 23 -5.48 7.74 -9.07
CA ASP A 23 -5.61 6.82 -7.96
C ASP A 23 -5.98 5.48 -8.62
N ILE A 24 -5.01 4.60 -8.80
CA ILE A 24 -5.13 3.54 -9.82
C ILE A 24 -6.20 2.50 -9.43
N ASN A 25 -6.66 2.52 -8.18
CA ASN A 25 -7.90 1.87 -7.76
C ASN A 25 -8.63 2.76 -6.75
N PRO A 26 -9.46 3.72 -7.19
CA PRO A 26 -10.07 4.69 -6.30
C PRO A 26 -10.93 3.95 -5.26
N GLY A 27 -10.49 3.99 -4.00
CA GLY A 27 -11.19 3.39 -2.87
C GLY A 27 -10.67 2.01 -2.42
N LEU A 28 -9.93 1.26 -3.25
CA LEU A 28 -9.47 -0.09 -2.86
C LEU A 28 -8.54 -0.06 -1.64
N TYR A 29 -7.68 0.95 -1.58
CA TYR A 29 -6.76 1.18 -0.48
C TYR A 29 -7.21 2.28 0.48
N GLN A 30 -8.50 2.63 0.51
CA GLN A 30 -8.99 3.75 1.32
C GLN A 30 -8.67 3.59 2.81
N GLU A 31 -8.82 2.38 3.34
CA GLU A 31 -8.55 2.07 4.74
C GLU A 31 -7.05 2.16 5.04
N TYR A 32 -6.21 1.67 4.14
CA TYR A 32 -4.76 1.83 4.27
C TYR A 32 -4.34 3.30 4.17
N GLN A 33 -4.93 4.06 3.25
CA GLN A 33 -4.74 5.50 3.12
C GLN A 33 -5.17 6.23 4.41
N GLU A 34 -6.24 5.79 5.09
CA GLU A 34 -6.65 6.34 6.38
C GLU A 34 -5.59 6.11 7.46
N LEU A 35 -5.03 4.90 7.56
CA LEU A 35 -3.93 4.60 8.50
C LEU A 35 -2.72 5.50 8.25
N LEU A 36 -2.31 5.66 6.99
CA LEU A 36 -1.19 6.53 6.64
C LEU A 36 -1.50 7.99 6.97
N THR A 37 -2.72 8.44 6.72
CA THR A 37 -3.13 9.82 7.00
C THR A 37 -3.10 10.11 8.51
N LYS A 38 -3.56 9.18 9.34
CA LYS A 38 -3.66 9.34 10.79
C LYS A 38 -2.31 9.22 11.50
N TYR A 39 -1.49 8.24 11.11
CA TYR A 39 -0.32 7.85 11.92
C TYR A 39 1.02 7.96 11.20
N LEU A 40 1.05 8.28 9.89
CA LEU A 40 2.32 8.55 9.22
C LEU A 40 2.71 10.01 9.39
N THR A 41 3.86 10.25 10.00
CA THR A 41 4.53 11.56 9.98
C THR A 41 5.56 11.59 8.88
N GLU A 42 5.56 12.66 8.09
CA GLU A 42 6.56 12.93 7.06
C GLU A 42 7.32 14.20 7.42
N GLN A 43 8.63 14.18 7.18
CA GLN A 43 9.50 15.33 7.33
C GLN A 43 10.45 15.42 6.14
N THR A 44 10.54 16.62 5.58
CA THR A 44 11.54 16.95 4.56
C THR A 44 12.84 17.38 5.24
N LEU A 45 13.93 16.71 4.89
CA LEU A 45 15.29 17.02 5.31
C LEU A 45 15.95 18.06 4.38
N PRO A 46 17.01 18.74 4.83
CA PRO A 46 17.85 19.55 3.95
C PRO A 46 18.30 18.75 2.72
N GLY A 47 18.24 19.37 1.54
CA GLY A 47 18.57 18.71 0.27
C GLY A 47 17.42 17.90 -0.34
N ASN A 48 16.17 18.15 0.07
CA ASN A 48 14.96 17.49 -0.44
C ASN A 48 14.90 15.97 -0.15
N GLY A 49 15.61 15.50 0.86
CA GLY A 49 15.41 14.15 1.38
C GLY A 49 14.06 14.05 2.08
N LEU A 50 13.34 12.94 1.92
CA LEU A 50 12.10 12.67 2.66
C LEU A 50 12.36 11.57 3.68
N VAL A 51 11.95 11.79 4.92
CA VAL A 51 11.84 10.74 5.94
C VAL A 51 10.41 10.64 6.40
N SER A 52 9.99 9.42 6.71
CA SER A 52 8.68 9.18 7.31
C SER A 52 8.79 8.15 8.43
N ALA A 53 7.89 8.28 9.41
CA ALA A 53 7.77 7.39 10.53
C ALA A 53 6.29 7.12 10.79
N PHE A 54 5.94 5.86 10.97
CA PHE A 54 4.59 5.45 11.35
C PHE A 54 4.51 5.35 12.87
N ASP A 55 3.53 6.03 13.47
CA ASP A 55 3.30 6.05 14.91
C ASP A 55 2.48 4.82 15.33
N TYR A 56 3.18 3.71 15.60
CA TYR A 56 2.56 2.45 15.99
C TYR A 56 1.84 2.55 17.35
N ASP A 57 2.35 3.34 18.29
CA ASP A 57 1.73 3.51 19.61
C ASP A 57 0.40 4.25 19.51
N ALA A 58 0.35 5.34 18.75
CA ALA A 58 -0.89 6.06 18.48
C ALA A 58 -1.91 5.17 17.72
N ALA A 59 -1.44 4.38 16.76
CA ALA A 59 -2.31 3.45 16.03
C ALA A 59 -2.90 2.38 16.96
N MET A 60 -2.10 1.79 17.85
CA MET A 60 -2.58 0.78 18.81
C MET A 60 -3.54 1.33 19.87
N ALA A 61 -3.49 2.62 20.15
CA ALA A 61 -4.42 3.30 21.05
C ALA A 61 -5.76 3.68 20.38
N ASP A 62 -5.91 3.49 19.07
CA ASP A 62 -7.14 3.76 18.34
C ASP A 62 -8.09 2.54 18.35
N ASP A 63 -9.28 2.72 18.92
CA ASP A 63 -10.31 1.69 19.01
C ASP A 63 -10.83 1.20 17.63
N GLU A 64 -10.68 2.01 16.57
CA GLU A 64 -11.09 1.64 15.21
C GLU A 64 -10.02 0.84 14.46
N LEU A 65 -8.77 0.77 14.96
CA LEU A 65 -7.65 0.14 14.26
C LEU A 65 -8.01 -1.27 13.75
N ALA A 66 -8.55 -2.12 14.63
CA ALA A 66 -8.88 -3.49 14.29
C ALA A 66 -9.89 -3.57 13.13
N LYS A 67 -10.88 -2.69 13.13
CA LYS A 67 -11.90 -2.61 12.07
C LYS A 67 -11.31 -2.13 10.76
N THR A 68 -10.48 -1.09 10.77
CA THR A 68 -9.77 -0.59 9.58
C THR A 68 -8.90 -1.67 8.95
N LEU A 69 -8.14 -2.42 9.77
CA LEU A 69 -7.31 -3.53 9.28
C LEU A 69 -8.13 -4.67 8.66
N VAL A 70 -9.28 -5.03 9.26
CA VAL A 70 -10.18 -6.06 8.73
C VAL A 70 -10.82 -5.61 7.42
N SER A 71 -11.32 -4.36 7.36
CA SER A 71 -11.94 -3.78 6.18
C SER A 71 -10.99 -3.81 4.98
N GLN A 72 -9.74 -3.35 5.17
CA GLN A 72 -8.73 -3.37 4.12
C GLN A 72 -8.39 -4.79 3.64
N ARG A 73 -8.29 -5.76 4.57
CA ARG A 73 -8.01 -7.17 4.22
C ARG A 73 -9.15 -7.77 3.40
N GLN A 74 -10.40 -7.49 3.77
CA GLN A 74 -11.57 -7.95 3.02
C GLN A 74 -11.62 -7.38 1.61
N ALA A 75 -11.28 -6.09 1.45
CA ALA A 75 -11.19 -5.46 0.14
C ALA A 75 -10.16 -6.15 -0.76
N LEU A 76 -8.96 -6.48 -0.23
CA LEU A 76 -7.92 -7.19 -0.96
C LEU A 76 -8.28 -8.65 -1.27
N GLU A 77 -8.96 -9.34 -0.35
CA GLU A 77 -9.41 -10.72 -0.55
C GLU A 77 -10.40 -10.83 -1.72
N GLN A 78 -11.31 -9.86 -1.85
CA GLN A 78 -12.35 -9.83 -2.88
C GLN A 78 -11.88 -9.29 -4.23
N PHE A 79 -10.81 -8.50 -4.25
CA PHE A 79 -10.29 -7.91 -5.48
C PHE A 79 -9.55 -8.96 -6.32
N ASP A 80 -9.86 -9.03 -7.61
CA ASP A 80 -9.15 -9.90 -8.56
C ASP A 80 -7.98 -9.16 -9.24
N PRO A 81 -6.72 -9.41 -8.84
CA PRO A 81 -5.57 -8.73 -9.42
C PRO A 81 -5.25 -9.15 -10.87
N GLU A 82 -5.85 -10.23 -11.38
CA GLU A 82 -5.67 -10.64 -12.78
C GLU A 82 -6.36 -9.68 -13.75
N THR A 83 -7.28 -8.85 -13.26
CA THR A 83 -7.94 -7.79 -14.03
C THR A 83 -7.01 -6.60 -14.35
N LEU A 84 -5.84 -6.52 -13.70
CA LEU A 84 -4.89 -5.42 -13.89
C LEU A 84 -4.06 -5.62 -15.17
N GLU A 85 -4.41 -4.88 -16.23
CA GLU A 85 -3.74 -4.97 -17.52
C GLU A 85 -2.48 -4.10 -17.61
N GLY A 86 -2.46 -2.98 -16.87
CA GLY A 86 -1.36 -2.01 -16.89
C GLY A 86 -0.19 -2.38 -15.99
N ARG A 87 1.05 -2.14 -16.46
CA ARG A 87 2.26 -2.37 -15.65
C ARG A 87 2.25 -1.55 -14.37
N GLU A 88 2.05 -0.25 -14.50
CA GLU A 88 2.14 0.70 -13.38
C GLU A 88 1.05 0.43 -12.36
N GLU A 89 -0.16 0.16 -12.84
CA GLU A 89 -1.31 -0.27 -12.05
C GLU A 89 -1.03 -1.54 -11.24
N SER A 90 -0.59 -2.61 -11.92
CA SER A 90 -0.33 -3.89 -11.27
C SER A 90 0.83 -3.79 -10.28
N VAL A 91 1.91 -3.08 -10.63
CA VAL A 91 3.03 -2.83 -9.70
C VAL A 91 2.57 -2.04 -8.48
N ALA A 92 1.84 -0.94 -8.67
CA ALA A 92 1.34 -0.11 -7.56
C ALA A 92 0.43 -0.91 -6.63
N PHE A 93 -0.48 -1.70 -7.20
CA PHE A 93 -1.35 -2.59 -6.44
C PHE A 93 -0.53 -3.55 -5.55
N TRP A 94 0.42 -4.29 -6.10
CA TRP A 94 1.17 -5.28 -5.32
C TRP A 94 2.13 -4.65 -4.31
N VAL A 95 2.70 -3.49 -4.61
CA VAL A 95 3.52 -2.71 -3.66
C VAL A 95 2.66 -2.23 -2.48
N ASN A 96 1.48 -1.68 -2.75
CA ASN A 96 0.57 -1.22 -1.69
C ASN A 96 0.07 -2.40 -0.84
N ALA A 97 -0.24 -3.54 -1.46
CA ALA A 97 -0.60 -4.77 -0.74
C ALA A 97 0.53 -5.22 0.19
N TYR A 98 1.77 -5.29 -0.30
CA TYR A 98 2.93 -5.65 0.51
C TYR A 98 3.07 -4.72 1.72
N ASN A 99 3.08 -3.40 1.48
CA ASN A 99 3.31 -2.40 2.52
C ASN A 99 2.21 -2.42 3.58
N PHE A 100 0.95 -2.53 3.15
CA PHE A 100 -0.19 -2.70 4.05
C PHE A 100 -0.04 -3.98 4.89
N PHE A 101 0.25 -5.12 4.26
CA PHE A 101 0.34 -6.39 4.99
C PHE A 101 1.50 -6.42 5.98
N MET A 102 2.63 -5.82 5.65
CA MET A 102 3.76 -5.68 6.58
C MET A 102 3.36 -4.84 7.80
N LEU A 103 2.74 -3.68 7.56
CA LEU A 103 2.26 -2.78 8.62
C LEU A 103 1.20 -3.45 9.50
N ALA A 104 0.20 -4.07 8.88
CA ALA A 104 -0.86 -4.79 9.57
C ALA A 104 -0.31 -5.95 10.40
N GLN A 105 0.72 -6.64 9.92
CA GLN A 105 1.38 -7.71 10.65
C GLN A 105 2.10 -7.17 11.89
N ILE A 106 2.76 -6.02 11.83
CA ILE A 106 3.40 -5.41 13.01
C ILE A 106 2.39 -5.03 14.08
N LEU A 107 1.26 -4.46 13.66
CA LEU A 107 0.21 -4.04 14.59
C LEU A 107 -0.52 -5.23 15.25
N THR A 108 -0.57 -6.38 14.57
CA THR A 108 -1.35 -7.54 15.03
C THR A 108 -0.52 -8.65 15.67
N GLU A 109 0.71 -8.87 15.20
CA GLU A 109 1.62 -9.89 15.73
C GLU A 109 2.58 -9.27 16.72
N ARG A 110 2.17 -9.22 17.98
CA ARG A 110 2.95 -8.63 19.08
C ARG A 110 3.36 -9.72 20.06
N PRO A 111 4.57 -10.29 19.94
CA PRO A 111 5.10 -11.22 20.94
C PRO A 111 5.03 -10.58 22.32
N ASP A 112 4.50 -11.32 23.31
CA ASP A 112 4.31 -10.84 24.69
C ASP A 112 3.44 -9.57 24.84
N GLY A 113 2.67 -9.20 23.80
CA GLY A 113 1.79 -8.03 23.78
C GLY A 113 2.49 -6.71 23.42
N GLU A 114 3.81 -6.74 23.21
CA GLU A 114 4.64 -5.56 22.96
C GLU A 114 4.97 -5.39 21.47
N LEU A 115 5.28 -4.16 21.06
CA LEU A 115 5.84 -3.91 19.74
C LEU A 115 7.25 -4.51 19.66
N ILE A 116 7.54 -5.14 18.52
CA ILE A 116 8.88 -5.62 18.21
C ILE A 116 9.86 -4.47 17.99
N SER A 117 11.09 -4.64 18.43
CA SER A 117 12.17 -3.66 18.20
C SER A 117 12.77 -3.78 16.79
N SER A 118 12.67 -4.98 16.21
CA SER A 118 13.15 -5.29 14.88
C SER A 118 12.24 -6.31 14.20
N VAL A 119 12.03 -6.18 12.89
CA VAL A 119 11.35 -7.20 12.09
C VAL A 119 12.04 -8.57 12.18
N TRP A 120 13.33 -8.58 12.53
CA TRP A 120 14.09 -9.80 12.78
C TRP A 120 13.70 -10.51 14.09
N ASP A 121 13.07 -9.80 15.03
CA ASP A 121 12.59 -10.35 16.31
C ASP A 121 11.44 -11.35 16.09
N TYR A 122 10.81 -11.34 14.91
CA TYR A 122 9.85 -12.38 14.52
C TYR A 122 10.48 -13.76 14.23
N GLY A 123 11.80 -13.86 14.17
CA GLY A 123 12.54 -15.10 13.91
C GLY A 123 13.02 -15.28 12.47
N GLY A 124 13.63 -16.43 12.17
CA GLY A 124 14.05 -16.85 10.82
C GLY A 124 15.54 -16.72 10.48
N ARG A 125 16.28 -15.74 11.04
CA ARG A 125 17.73 -15.61 10.78
C ARG A 125 18.60 -16.52 11.67
N LEU A 126 18.16 -16.79 12.90
CA LEU A 126 18.94 -17.53 13.90
C LEU A 126 18.45 -18.96 14.13
N ASN A 127 17.28 -19.33 13.60
CA ASN A 127 16.72 -20.65 13.73
C ASN A 127 16.18 -21.14 12.38
N PRO A 128 16.88 -22.07 11.69
CA PRO A 128 16.46 -22.58 10.38
C PRO A 128 15.20 -23.45 10.43
N PHE A 129 14.66 -23.74 11.61
CA PHE A 129 13.44 -24.52 11.82
C PHE A 129 12.18 -23.66 11.99
N VAL A 130 12.30 -22.32 11.93
CA VAL A 130 11.18 -21.38 12.02
C VAL A 130 11.12 -20.60 10.72
N ASP A 131 10.02 -20.77 9.98
CA ASP A 131 9.76 -20.00 8.76
C ASP A 131 9.91 -18.51 9.04
N SER A 132 10.60 -17.81 8.15
CA SER A 132 10.72 -16.37 8.22
C SER A 132 9.32 -15.74 8.26
N ILE A 133 9.16 -14.65 9.01
CA ILE A 133 7.93 -13.84 9.04
C ILE A 133 7.40 -13.54 7.61
N PHE A 134 8.33 -13.35 6.67
CA PHE A 134 8.04 -13.04 5.27
C PHE A 134 7.53 -14.24 4.46
N GLU A 135 7.83 -15.47 4.87
CA GLU A 135 7.48 -16.70 4.15
C GLU A 135 6.10 -17.24 4.54
N ARG A 136 5.55 -16.79 5.68
CA ARG A 136 4.27 -17.27 6.21
C ARG A 136 3.09 -16.87 5.32
N LYS A 137 2.33 -17.85 4.82
CA LYS A 137 1.14 -17.63 3.96
C LYS A 137 -0.09 -17.19 4.75
N LYS A 138 -0.06 -15.96 5.27
CA LYS A 138 -1.09 -15.39 6.15
C LYS A 138 -2.06 -14.44 5.45
N PHE A 139 -1.72 -14.01 4.24
CA PHE A 139 -2.49 -13.00 3.52
C PHE A 139 -3.36 -13.64 2.45
N VAL A 140 -4.49 -13.03 2.14
CA VAL A 140 -5.37 -13.48 1.05
C VAL A 140 -5.58 -12.29 0.12
N VAL A 141 -5.31 -12.50 -1.17
CA VAL A 141 -5.57 -11.52 -2.22
C VAL A 141 -6.18 -12.28 -3.40
N GLY A 142 -7.33 -11.83 -3.92
CA GLY A 142 -8.03 -12.52 -5.01
C GLY A 142 -8.21 -14.01 -4.73
N CYS A 143 -8.70 -14.36 -3.55
CA CYS A 143 -8.87 -15.75 -3.08
C CYS A 143 -7.59 -16.61 -3.02
N LYS A 144 -6.38 -16.04 -3.21
CA LYS A 144 -5.11 -16.77 -3.14
C LYS A 144 -4.37 -16.48 -1.84
N ARG A 145 -3.93 -17.52 -1.15
CA ARG A 145 -3.09 -17.41 0.06
C ARG A 145 -1.65 -17.06 -0.31
N LEU A 146 -1.18 -15.92 0.17
CA LEU A 146 0.12 -15.33 -0.13
C LEU A 146 0.91 -15.05 1.15
N SER A 147 2.22 -14.96 0.99
CA SER A 147 3.18 -14.44 1.95
C SER A 147 3.81 -13.15 1.39
N LEU A 148 4.51 -12.37 2.22
CA LEU A 148 5.22 -11.17 1.75
C LEU A 148 6.27 -11.55 0.68
N ASP A 149 7.00 -12.66 0.90
CA ASP A 149 7.91 -13.24 -0.09
C ASP A 149 7.19 -13.68 -1.36
N GLY A 150 5.97 -14.22 -1.22
CA GLY A 150 5.12 -14.56 -2.35
C GLY A 150 4.79 -13.34 -3.22
N ILE A 151 4.50 -12.20 -2.59
CA ILE A 151 4.24 -10.93 -3.30
C ILE A 151 5.53 -10.39 -3.94
N GLU A 152 6.62 -10.25 -3.18
CA GLU A 152 7.87 -9.66 -3.69
C GLU A 152 8.57 -10.58 -4.70
N LYS A 153 8.91 -11.79 -4.30
CA LYS A 153 9.73 -12.72 -5.11
C LYS A 153 8.88 -13.51 -6.10
N GLY A 154 7.67 -13.89 -5.70
CA GLY A 154 6.77 -14.71 -6.51
C GLY A 154 6.07 -13.92 -7.62
N ILE A 155 5.62 -12.70 -7.32
CA ILE A 155 4.85 -11.86 -8.26
C ILE A 155 5.75 -10.78 -8.85
N LEU A 156 6.15 -9.77 -8.06
CA LEU A 156 6.82 -8.56 -8.55
C LEU A 156 8.19 -8.85 -9.22
N LEU A 157 8.97 -9.78 -8.66
CA LEU A 157 10.25 -10.25 -9.22
C LEU A 157 10.14 -11.62 -9.92
N GLY A 158 8.92 -12.13 -10.03
CA GLY A 158 8.58 -13.46 -10.51
C GLY A 158 8.74 -13.65 -12.01
N LYS A 159 8.51 -14.90 -12.44
CA LYS A 159 8.61 -15.29 -13.86
C LYS A 159 7.54 -14.62 -14.72
N GLU A 160 6.33 -14.42 -14.19
CA GLU A 160 5.25 -13.77 -14.93
C GLU A 160 5.61 -12.32 -15.25
N TYR A 161 5.97 -11.53 -14.24
CA TYR A 161 6.43 -10.15 -14.43
C TYR A 161 7.68 -10.08 -15.32
N GLN A 162 8.60 -11.03 -15.19
CA GLN A 162 9.74 -11.13 -16.09
C GLN A 162 9.31 -11.35 -17.54
N SER A 163 8.36 -12.27 -17.78
CA SER A 163 7.86 -12.58 -19.13
C SER A 163 7.14 -11.40 -19.80
N ARG A 164 6.51 -10.54 -19.00
CA ARG A 164 5.85 -9.30 -19.44
C ARG A 164 6.82 -8.12 -19.61
N GLY A 165 8.09 -8.28 -19.23
CA GLY A 165 9.07 -7.19 -19.19
C GLY A 165 8.84 -6.19 -18.04
N TRP A 166 8.09 -6.59 -17.01
CA TRP A 166 7.68 -5.73 -15.90
C TRP A 166 8.57 -5.84 -14.67
N LYS A 167 9.30 -6.96 -14.54
CA LYS A 167 10.24 -7.23 -13.45
C LYS A 167 11.24 -6.08 -13.30
N ASP A 168 11.29 -5.52 -12.10
CA ASP A 168 12.11 -4.34 -11.82
C ASP A 168 12.79 -4.50 -10.46
N ALA A 169 14.12 -4.46 -10.44
CA ALA A 169 14.88 -4.56 -9.19
C ALA A 169 14.60 -3.38 -8.24
N ARG A 170 14.07 -2.27 -8.77
CA ARG A 170 13.65 -1.12 -7.94
C ARG A 170 12.51 -1.45 -7.00
N VAL A 171 11.76 -2.55 -7.20
CA VAL A 171 10.72 -3.00 -6.28
C VAL A 171 11.23 -3.11 -4.84
N HIS A 172 12.45 -3.61 -4.63
CA HIS A 172 13.05 -3.74 -3.30
C HIS A 172 13.24 -2.38 -2.60
N PHE A 173 13.29 -1.30 -3.37
CA PHE A 173 13.41 0.09 -2.90
C PHE A 173 12.06 0.82 -2.82
N VAL A 174 10.94 0.12 -3.03
CA VAL A 174 9.59 0.69 -2.87
C VAL A 174 8.76 -0.11 -1.85
N VAL A 175 9.06 -1.39 -1.66
CA VAL A 175 8.45 -2.17 -0.58
C VAL A 175 9.05 -1.77 0.77
N ASN A 176 8.20 -1.43 1.74
CA ASN A 176 8.59 -1.13 3.09
C ASN A 176 8.46 -2.40 3.95
N CYS A 177 9.61 -2.99 4.21
CA CYS A 177 9.80 -4.14 5.09
C CYS A 177 9.82 -3.79 6.60
N ALA A 178 9.54 -2.53 6.97
CA ALA A 178 9.57 -1.99 8.33
C ALA A 178 10.90 -2.18 9.09
N SER A 179 12.00 -2.34 8.38
CA SER A 179 13.36 -2.17 8.91
C SER A 179 13.80 -0.71 8.78
N VAL A 180 14.75 -0.28 9.63
CA VAL A 180 15.33 1.07 9.60
C VAL A 180 15.91 1.45 8.23
N GLY A 181 16.32 0.47 7.42
CA GLY A 181 16.86 0.69 6.08
C GLY A 181 15.84 0.64 4.94
N CYS A 182 14.55 0.37 5.22
CA CYS A 182 13.52 0.31 4.17
C CYS A 182 13.18 1.75 3.70
N PRO A 183 12.75 1.92 2.43
CA PRO A 183 12.34 3.22 1.91
C PRO A 183 11.20 3.84 2.74
N PRO A 184 11.15 5.17 2.89
CA PRO A 184 10.08 5.84 3.61
C PRO A 184 8.73 5.54 2.96
N LEU A 185 7.71 5.24 3.78
CA LEU A 185 6.32 5.24 3.34
C LEU A 185 5.93 6.65 2.90
N ARG A 186 4.98 6.76 1.97
CA ARG A 186 4.39 8.04 1.58
C ARG A 186 3.03 8.21 2.23
N LYS A 187 2.64 9.44 2.55
CA LYS A 187 1.32 9.80 3.05
C LYS A 187 0.21 9.53 2.05
N GLN A 188 0.53 9.49 0.76
CA GLN A 188 -0.43 9.23 -0.32
C GLN A 188 0.07 8.06 -1.15
N ILE A 189 -0.85 7.12 -1.42
CA ILE A 189 -0.62 5.90 -2.20
C ILE A 189 -1.48 5.85 -3.45
#